data_AF-A0A699YRD0-F1
#
_entry.id   AF-A0A699YRD0-F1
#
_cell.length_a   1.000
_cell.length_b   1.000
_cell.length_c   1.000
_cell.angle_alpha   90.00
_cell.angle_beta   90.00
_cell.angle_gamma   90.00
#
_symmetry.space_group_name_H-M   'P 1'
#
loop_
_entity.id
_entity.type
_entity.pdbx_description
1 polymer ?
#
loop_
_entity_poly.entity_id
_entity_poly.type
_entity_poly.pdbx_seq_one_letter_code
_entity_poly.pdbx_strand_id
1 'polypeptide(L)' 'MQADQSFHKNYVRATLVSYGASCKVLTCFNRTDGKRYAAKAIPKDPGQAARQHQAVLCEVGIMKAVEDHPNAVKLLE' A
#
# COMPACT_ATOMS: atom_id res chain seq x y z
N MET A 1 -18.76 -10.65 -4.44
CA MET A 1 -17.62 -11.59 -4.34
C MET A 1 -16.36 -10.76 -4.14
N GLN A 2 -15.86 -10.62 -2.92
CA GLN A 2 -14.54 -9.99 -2.68
C GLN A 2 -13.49 -11.04 -3.04
N ALA A 3 -12.75 -10.79 -4.12
CA ALA A 3 -11.63 -11.64 -4.48
C ALA A 3 -10.60 -11.60 -3.33
N ASP A 4 -10.21 -12.78 -2.86
CA ASP A 4 -9.05 -12.97 -1.98
C ASP A 4 -7.78 -12.56 -2.75
N GLN A 5 -7.56 -11.25 -2.87
CA GLN A 5 -6.39 -10.62 -3.49
C GLN A 5 -5.28 -10.59 -2.46
N SER A 6 -4.71 -11.76 -2.16
CA SER A 6 -3.42 -11.80 -1.47
C SER A 6 -2.41 -11.03 -2.31
N PHE A 7 -1.81 -9.97 -1.74
CA PHE A 7 -0.79 -9.13 -2.37
C PHE A 7 0.27 -9.97 -3.12
N HIS A 8 0.65 -11.11 -2.55
CA HIS A 8 1.66 -12.01 -3.12
C HIS A 8 1.24 -12.74 -4.41
N LYS A 9 -0.06 -12.77 -4.73
CA LYS A 9 -0.57 -13.30 -6.01
C LYS A 9 -0.19 -12.36 -7.15
N ASN A 10 -0.28 -11.05 -6.94
CA ASN A 10 -0.08 -10.04 -7.98
C ASN A 10 1.32 -9.42 -7.94
N TYR A 11 1.97 -9.38 -6.77
CA TYR A 11 3.25 -8.68 -6.59
C TYR A 11 4.37 -9.61 -6.14
N VAL A 12 5.57 -9.43 -6.70
CA VAL A 12 6.77 -10.24 -6.42
C VAL A 12 8.01 -9.41 -6.18
N ARG A 13 9.07 -10.09 -5.70
CA ARG A 13 10.42 -9.52 -5.52
C ARG A 13 10.37 -8.26 -4.65
N ALA A 14 9.67 -8.36 -3.51
CA ALA A 14 9.55 -7.26 -2.58
C ALA A 14 10.91 -6.97 -1.93
N THR A 15 11.42 -5.76 -2.14
CA THR A 15 12.69 -5.27 -1.56
C THR A 15 12.39 -4.10 -0.65
N LEU A 16 12.80 -4.17 0.61
CA LEU A 16 12.66 -3.06 1.55
C LEU A 16 13.48 -1.87 1.06
N VAL A 17 12.86 -0.69 0.97
CA VAL A 17 13.54 0.55 0.54
C VAL A 17 13.54 1.64 1.60
N SER A 18 12.54 1.68 2.49
CA SER A 18 12.47 2.69 3.54
C SER A 18 11.56 2.29 4.70
N TYR A 19 11.67 3.04 5.79
CA TYR A 19 10.78 2.99 6.94
C TYR A 19 10.02 4.31 7.07
N GLY A 20 8.71 4.23 7.29
CA GLY A 20 7.92 5.34 7.80
C GLY A 20 7.69 5.22 9.31
N ALA A 21 7.00 6.19 9.90
CA ALA A 21 6.74 6.22 11.34
C ALA A 21 6.09 4.91 11.88
N SER A 22 5.23 4.28 11.08
CA SER A 22 4.51 3.06 11.47
C SER A 22 4.40 2.04 10.33
N CYS A 23 5.29 2.09 9.34
CA CYS A 23 5.22 1.23 8.16
C CYS A 23 6.59 0.92 7.55
N LYS A 24 6.64 -0.12 6.74
CA LYS A 24 7.75 -0.39 5.82
C LYS A 24 7.31 -0.03 4.41
N VAL A 25 8.21 0.55 3.61
CA VAL A 25 7.99 0.75 2.18
C VAL A 25 8.86 -0.24 1.44
N LEU A 26 8.24 -1.03 0.57
CA LEU A 26 8.91 -2.01 -0.28
C LEU A 26 8.73 -1.64 -1.74
N THR A 27 9.72 -1.90 -2.59
CA THR A 27 9.50 -1.95 -4.04
C THR A 27 9.14 -3.37 -4.45
N CYS A 28 8.17 -3.54 -5.34
CA CYS A 28 7.76 -4.82 -5.90
C CYS A 28 7.50 -4.71 -7.41
N PHE A 29 7.38 -5.85 -8.07
CA PHE A 29 6.93 -5.93 -9.47
C PHE A 29 5.53 -6.53 -9.51
N ASN A 30 4.61 -5.90 -10.25
CA ASN A 30 3.33 -6.52 -10.55
C ASN A 30 3.53 -7.55 -11.68
N ARG A 31 3.00 -8.76 -11.49
CA ARG A 31 3.14 -9.87 -12.44
C ARG A 31 2.37 -9.65 -13.74
N THR A 32 1.30 -8.86 -13.71
CA THR A 32 0.38 -8.66 -14.84
C THR A 32 0.94 -7.66 -15.85
N ASP A 33 1.46 -6.52 -15.37
CA ASP A 33 1.96 -5.45 -16.25
C ASP A 33 3.50 -5.34 -16.27
N GLY A 34 4.20 -6.10 -15.42
CA GLY A 34 5.66 -6.09 -15.30
C GLY A 34 6.24 -4.80 -14.72
N LYS A 35 5.41 -3.85 -14.26
CA LYS A 35 5.85 -2.55 -13.77
C LYS A 35 6.28 -2.64 -12.30
N ARG A 36 7.15 -1.69 -11.91
CA ARG A 36 7.60 -1.52 -10.53
C ARG A 36 6.64 -0.63 -9.77
N TYR A 37 6.33 -1.03 -8.55
CA TYR A 37 5.46 -0.33 -7.63
C TYR A 37 6.11 -0.18 -6.26
N ALA A 38 5.69 0.83 -5.51
CA ALA A 38 5.99 0.96 -4.09
C ALA A 38 4.79 0.46 -3.27
N ALA A 39 5.02 -0.49 -2.38
CA ALA A 39 4.04 -1.06 -1.46
C ALA A 39 4.32 -0.58 -0.04
N LYS A 40 3.34 0.11 0.57
CA LYS A 40 3.37 0.49 1.98
C LYS A 40 2.80 -0.66 2.82
N ALA A 41 3.67 -1.35 3.55
CA ALA A 41 3.28 -2.44 4.45
C ALA A 41 3.13 -1.93 5.89
N ILE A 42 1.92 -2.06 6.42
CA ILE A 42 1.59 -1.65 7.79
C ILE A 42 1.46 -2.91 8.65
N PRO A 43 2.28 -3.07 9.70
CA PRO A 43 2.18 -4.22 10.59
C PRO A 43 0.85 -4.20 11.34
N LYS A 44 0.13 -5.32 11.30
CA LYS A 44 -1.13 -5.48 12.03
C LYS A 44 -0.85 -5.56 13.52
N ASP A 45 -1.53 -4.71 14.29
CA ASP A 45 -1.64 -4.83 15.74
C ASP A 45 -3.05 -5.34 16.07
N PRO A 46 -3.21 -6.59 16.51
CA PRO A 46 -4.51 -7.16 16.85
C PRO A 46 -5.26 -6.35 17.92
N GLY A 47 -4.55 -5.71 18.86
CA GLY A 47 -5.14 -4.90 19.92
C GLY A 47 -5.68 -3.55 19.44
N GLN A 48 -5.25 -3.10 18.25
CA GLN A 48 -5.63 -1.81 17.67
C GLN A 48 -6.16 -1.93 16.24
N ALA A 49 -6.52 -3.14 15.79
CA ALA A 49 -6.81 -3.43 14.38
C ALA A 49 -7.89 -2.52 13.79
N ALA A 50 -8.98 -2.26 14.53
CA ALA A 50 -10.06 -1.38 14.09
C ALA A 50 -9.58 0.07 13.94
N ARG A 51 -8.81 0.58 14.91
CA ARG A 51 -8.24 1.93 14.87
C ARG A 51 -7.22 2.08 13.74
N GLN A 52 -6.35 1.08 13.55
CA GLN A 52 -5.39 1.04 12.45
C GLN A 52 -6.11 1.04 11.10
N HIS A 53 -7.14 0.20 10.95
CA HIS A 53 -7.93 0.15 9.72
C HIS A 53 -8.56 1.51 9.40
N GLN A 54 -9.18 2.16 10.40
CA GLN A 54 -9.76 3.49 10.22
C GLN A 54 -8.72 4.53 9.82
N ALA A 55 -7.55 4.53 10.47
CA ALA A 55 -6.46 5.45 10.13
C ALA A 55 -5.96 5.25 8.69
N VAL A 56 -5.84 3.99 8.24
CA VAL A 56 -5.47 3.66 6.86
C VAL A 56 -6.53 4.15 5.87
N LEU A 57 -7.82 3.95 6.14
CA LEU A 57 -8.89 4.43 5.27
C LEU A 57 -8.88 5.97 5.15
N CYS A 58 -8.62 6.68 6.25
CA CYS A 58 -8.45 8.13 6.22
C CYS A 58 -7.26 8.55 5.34
N GLU A 59 -6.11 7.87 5.49
CA GLU A 59 -4.93 8.14 4.67
C GLU A 59 -5.20 7.88 3.17
N VAL A 60 -5.85 6.76 2.84
CA VAL A 60 -6.28 6.43 1.47
C VAL A 60 -7.19 7.52 0.91
N GLY A 61 -8.16 8.00 1.69
CA GLY A 61 -9.07 9.07 1.28
C GLY A 61 -8.35 10.38 0.95
N ILE A 62 -7.37 10.78 1.78
CA ILE A 62 -6.55 11.98 1.55
C ILE A 62 -5.72 11.83 0.27
N MET A 63 -5.06 10.68 0.10
CA MET A 63 -4.20 10.43 -1.06
C MET A 63 -4.99 10.44 -2.38
N LYS A 64 -6.17 9.82 -2.40
CA LYS A 64 -7.06 9.83 -3.58
C LYS A 64 -7.56 11.22 -3.94
N ALA A 65 -7.74 12.11 -2.95
CA ALA A 65 -8.17 13.48 -3.21
C ALA A 65 -7.11 14.33 -3.94
N VAL A 66 -5.84 13.92 -3.92
CA VAL A 66 -4.71 14.68 -4.49
C VAL A 66 -3.97 13.94 -5.61
N GLU A 67 -4.38 12.74 -5.98
CA GLU A 67 -3.60 11.82 -6.81
C GLU A 67 -3.34 12.28 -8.25
N ASP A 68 -4.15 13.19 -8.77
CA ASP A 68 -4.03 13.73 -10.13
C ASP A 68 -3.12 14.97 -10.22
N HIS A 69 -2.44 15.33 -9.12
CA HIS A 69 -1.47 16.42 -9.11
C HIS A 69 -0.05 15.91 -9.46
N PRO A 70 0.71 16.58 -10.34
CA PRO A 70 2.04 16.10 -10.79
C PRO A 70 3.08 15.95 -9.67
N ASN A 71 2.90 16.66 -8.55
CA ASN A 71 3.76 16.56 -7.36
C ASN A 71 3.21 15.63 -6.27
N ALA A 72 2.10 14.94 -6.54
CA ALA A 72 1.52 13.95 -5.63
C ALA A 72 1.82 12.54 -6.13
N VAL A 73 2.09 11.62 -5.20
CA VAL A 73 2.24 10.21 -5.54
C VAL A 73 0.85 9.62 -5.71
N LYS A 74 0.60 9.00 -6.87
CA LYS A 74 -0.65 8.32 -7.16
C LYS A 74 -0.80 7.04 -6.35
N LEU A 75 -1.95 6.87 -5.72
CA LEU A 75 -2.36 5.61 -5.11
C LEU A 75 -3.04 4.74 -6.18
N LEU A 76 -2.73 3.44 -6.24
CA LEU A 76 -3.21 2.56 -7.31
C LEU A 76 -4.15 1.47 -6.82
N GLU A 77 -3.79 0.81 -5.72
CA GLU A 77 -4.54 -0.29 -5.09
C GLU A 77 -4.62 -0.10 -3.58
#